data_AF-A0A7H4N8W4-F1
#
_entry.id   AF-A0A7H4N8W4-F1
#
_cell.length_a   1.000
_cell.length_b   1.000
_cell.length_c   1.000
_cell.angle_alpha   90.00
_cell.angle_beta   90.00
_cell.angle_gamma   90.00
#
_symmetry.space_group_name_H-M   'P 1'
#
loop_
_entity.id
_entity.type
_entity.pdbx_description
1 polymer ?
#
loop_
_entity_poly.entity_id
_entity_poly.type
_entity_poly.pdbx_seq_one_letter_code
_entity_poly.pdbx_strand_id
1 'polypeptide(L)'
;MSSIHTPSRHLSDPDRTRLVLVARLQKSTLQEVARTHDELAAIGLKNQYLVINGVLPETEAVNDTAWRLQYGAGSRRRWQVFPLVWDALTTDTLFLQPVNMVGVSALRGLLTSQPETASFAEVSALQKPAISSLSALVDEIAP
;
A
#
# COMPACT_ATOMS: atom_id res chain seq x y z
N MET A 1 7.29 44.47 -16.48
CA MET A 1 6.78 43.37 -17.31
C MET A 1 6.73 42.12 -16.44
N SER A 2 5.55 41.82 -15.90
CA SER A 2 5.36 40.80 -14.86
C SER A 2 5.57 39.41 -15.45
N SER A 3 6.59 38.70 -14.97
CA SER A 3 6.88 37.33 -15.38
C SER A 3 5.84 36.42 -14.74
N ILE A 4 4.92 35.88 -15.54
CA ILE A 4 4.03 34.79 -15.12
C ILE A 4 4.93 33.56 -14.97
N HIS A 5 5.38 33.30 -13.74
CA HIS A 5 6.05 32.05 -13.39
C HIS A 5 5.04 30.92 -13.53
N THR A 6 5.11 30.15 -14.61
CA THR A 6 4.28 28.95 -14.74
C THR A 6 4.69 27.98 -13.61
N PRO A 7 3.75 27.58 -12.73
CA PRO A 7 4.05 26.71 -11.57
C PRO A 7 4.68 25.37 -11.99
N SER A 8 4.46 24.96 -13.24
CA SER A 8 5.04 23.79 -13.89
C SER A 8 6.58 23.75 -13.85
N ARG A 9 7.27 24.90 -13.85
CA ARG A 9 8.74 24.93 -13.86
C ARG A 9 9.34 24.48 -12.52
N HIS A 10 8.71 24.82 -11.40
CA HIS A 10 9.21 24.42 -10.07
C HIS A 10 8.91 22.96 -9.76
N LEU A 11 7.77 22.44 -10.23
CA LEU A 11 7.39 21.04 -10.04
C LEU A 11 8.24 20.07 -10.87
N SER A 12 8.81 20.54 -11.98
CA SER A 12 9.67 19.73 -12.87
C SER A 12 11.15 19.71 -12.45
N ASP A 13 11.55 20.57 -11.51
CA ASP A 13 12.93 20.69 -11.03
C ASP A 13 13.23 19.57 -10.00
N PRO A 14 14.06 18.56 -10.34
CA PRO A 14 14.37 17.44 -9.45
C PRO A 14 15.16 17.83 -8.19
N ASP A 15 15.90 18.93 -8.24
CA ASP A 15 16.71 19.40 -7.10
C ASP A 15 15.84 20.15 -6.09
N ARG A 16 14.63 20.55 -6.49
CA ARG A 16 13.67 21.29 -5.63
C ARG A 16 12.43 20.49 -5.27
N THR A 17 11.99 19.60 -6.16
CA THR A 17 10.71 18.91 -6.02
C THR A 17 10.85 17.43 -6.34
N ARG A 18 10.32 16.60 -5.44
CA ARG A 18 10.13 15.17 -5.67
C ARG A 18 8.64 14.86 -5.69
N LEU A 19 8.17 14.28 -6.81
CA LEU A 19 6.79 13.81 -6.92
C LEU A 19 6.74 12.31 -6.61
N VAL A 20 5.92 11.94 -5.62
CA VAL A 20 5.75 10.55 -5.18
C VAL A 20 4.32 10.11 -5.44
N LEU A 21 4.15 9.10 -6.27
CA LEU A 21 2.90 8.37 -6.47
C LEU A 21 2.78 7.31 -5.38
N VAL A 22 1.65 7.24 -4.69
CA VAL A 22 1.41 6.24 -3.65
C VAL A 22 0.27 5.35 -4.07
N ALA A 23 0.49 4.04 -4.08
CA ALA A 23 -0.49 3.06 -4.49
C ALA A 23 -0.49 1.83 -3.59
N ARG A 24 -1.62 1.14 -3.50
CA ARG A 24 -1.64 -0.22 -2.96
C ARG A 24 -1.33 -1.21 -4.08
N LEU A 25 -0.87 -2.39 -3.73
CA LEU A 25 -0.62 -3.48 -4.68
C LEU A 25 -1.94 -4.09 -5.17
N GLN A 26 -2.76 -3.34 -5.91
CA GLN A 26 -4.04 -3.76 -6.49
C GLN A 26 -4.04 -3.40 -7.98
N LYS A 27 -4.61 -4.26 -8.82
CA LYS A 27 -4.53 -4.12 -10.28
C LYS A 27 -5.04 -2.75 -10.77
N SER A 28 -6.19 -2.30 -10.27
CA SER A 28 -6.77 -1.00 -10.64
C SER A 28 -5.88 0.16 -10.22
N THR A 29 -5.34 0.14 -8.99
CA THR A 29 -4.45 1.19 -8.49
C THR A 29 -3.15 1.26 -9.27
N LEU A 30 -2.58 0.11 -9.64
CA LEU A 30 -1.36 0.06 -10.46
C LEU A 30 -1.61 0.55 -11.91
N GLN A 31 -2.77 0.23 -12.48
CA GLN A 31 -3.19 0.77 -13.78
C GLN A 31 -3.34 2.29 -13.73
N GLU A 32 -3.87 2.83 -12.64
CA GLU A 32 -4.01 4.26 -12.46
C GLU A 32 -2.64 4.94 -12.30
N VAL A 33 -1.71 4.34 -11.53
CA VAL A 33 -0.33 4.82 -11.45
C VAL A 33 0.33 4.88 -12.82
N ALA A 34 0.17 3.85 -13.65
CA ALA A 34 0.73 3.83 -15.01
C ALA A 34 0.18 4.97 -15.86
N ARG A 35 -1.15 5.16 -15.84
CA ARG A 35 -1.80 6.25 -16.57
C ARG A 35 -1.35 7.63 -16.08
N THR A 36 -1.39 7.84 -14.76
CA THR A 36 -0.95 9.09 -14.12
C THR A 36 0.52 9.37 -14.43
N HIS A 37 1.36 8.33 -14.47
CA HIS A 37 2.77 8.46 -14.84
C HIS A 37 2.94 9.04 -16.23
N ASP A 38 2.26 8.46 -17.22
CA ASP A 38 2.30 8.89 -18.62
C ASP A 38 1.76 10.32 -18.78
N GLU A 39 0.63 10.64 -18.14
CA GLU A 39 0.01 11.97 -18.18
C GLU A 39 0.92 13.05 -17.59
N LEU A 40 1.54 12.77 -16.45
CA LEU A 40 2.47 13.69 -15.79
C LEU A 40 3.79 13.82 -16.58
N ALA A 41 4.29 12.74 -17.15
CA ALA A 41 5.48 12.77 -18.01
C ALA A 41 5.24 13.60 -19.28
N ALA A 42 4.02 13.53 -19.85
CA ALA A 42 3.63 14.32 -21.02
C ALA A 42 3.63 15.84 -20.75
N ILE A 43 3.36 16.27 -19.52
CA ILE A 43 3.44 17.69 -19.11
C ILE A 43 4.83 18.11 -18.56
N GLY A 44 5.83 17.23 -18.66
CA GLY A 44 7.23 17.52 -18.29
C GLY A 44 7.64 17.09 -16.88
N LEU A 45 6.74 16.49 -16.10
CA LEU A 45 7.04 15.98 -14.77
C LEU A 45 7.60 14.56 -14.86
N LYS A 46 8.87 14.42 -15.24
CA LYS A 46 9.49 13.12 -15.52
C LYS A 46 10.13 12.45 -14.29
N ASN A 47 10.38 13.21 -13.23
CA ASN A 47 11.11 12.74 -12.04
C ASN A 47 10.15 12.20 -10.97
N GLN A 48 9.41 11.17 -11.34
CA GLN A 48 8.38 10.57 -10.49
C GLN A 48 8.93 9.35 -9.75
N TYR A 49 8.41 9.12 -8.56
CA TYR A 49 8.77 8.00 -7.68
C TYR A 49 7.49 7.27 -7.29
N LEU A 50 7.61 6.00 -6.94
CA LEU A 50 6.46 5.17 -6.56
C LEU A 50 6.67 4.59 -5.16
N VAL A 51 5.64 4.68 -4.33
CA VAL A 51 5.58 3.96 -3.06
C VAL A 51 4.41 2.98 -3.10
N ILE A 52 4.72 1.69 -2.92
CA ILE A 52 3.69 0.67 -2.76
C ILE A 52 3.37 0.49 -1.28
N ASN A 53 2.19 0.93 -0.87
CA ASN A 53 1.73 0.91 0.51
C ASN A 53 0.96 -0.37 0.86
N GLY A 54 1.30 -0.95 2.00
CA GLY A 54 0.59 -2.08 2.58
C GLY A 54 0.91 -3.40 1.91
N VAL A 55 2.17 -3.61 1.52
CA VAL A 55 2.64 -4.91 1.03
C VAL A 55 2.77 -5.85 2.21
N LEU A 56 2.19 -7.04 2.11
CA LEU A 56 2.37 -8.05 3.13
C LEU A 56 3.76 -8.68 3.00
N PRO A 57 4.55 -8.77 4.09
CA PRO A 57 5.81 -9.52 4.09
C PRO A 57 5.57 -10.99 3.76
N GLU A 58 6.44 -11.59 2.93
CA GLU A 58 6.32 -13.01 2.57
C GLU A 58 6.43 -13.93 3.78
N THR A 59 7.20 -13.53 4.80
CA THR A 59 7.38 -14.27 6.06
C THR A 59 6.07 -14.42 6.84
N GLU A 60 5.18 -13.43 6.81
CA GLU A 60 3.88 -13.50 7.49
C GLU A 60 2.83 -14.28 6.69
N ALA A 61 2.99 -14.34 5.37
CA ALA A 61 2.11 -15.12 4.52
C ALA A 61 2.24 -16.64 4.78
N VAL A 62 3.33 -17.10 5.38
CA VAL A 62 3.58 -18.54 5.64
C VAL A 62 2.63 -19.12 6.70
N ASN A 63 2.17 -18.32 7.66
CA ASN A 63 1.49 -18.81 8.85
C ASN A 63 -0.04 -18.95 8.73
N ASP A 64 -0.66 -18.44 7.66
CA ASP A 64 -2.11 -18.54 7.44
C ASP A 64 -2.45 -18.87 5.98
N THR A 65 -3.03 -20.05 5.77
CA THR A 65 -3.40 -20.59 4.44
C THR A 65 -4.41 -19.72 3.70
N ALA A 66 -5.40 -19.13 4.39
CA ALA A 66 -6.40 -18.25 3.79
C ALA A 66 -5.76 -16.92 3.38
N TRP A 67 -4.87 -16.41 4.23
CA TRP A 67 -4.11 -15.19 3.97
C TRP A 67 -3.14 -15.36 2.80
N ARG A 68 -2.48 -16.51 2.71
CA ARG A 68 -1.54 -16.84 1.62
C ARG A 68 -2.22 -16.92 0.25
N LEU A 69 -3.44 -17.46 0.20
CA LEU A 69 -4.23 -17.56 -1.02
C LEU A 69 -4.71 -16.18 -1.49
N GLN A 70 -5.21 -15.36 -0.57
CA GLN A 70 -5.79 -14.05 -0.90
C GLN A 70 -4.70 -13.00 -1.19
N TYR A 71 -3.61 -12.99 -0.43
CA TYR A 71 -2.58 -11.94 -0.47
C TYR A 71 -1.25 -12.42 -1.04
N GLY A 72 -0.71 -13.57 -0.62
CA GLY A 72 0.60 -14.06 -1.10
C GLY A 72 0.64 -14.37 -2.60
N ALA A 73 -0.29 -15.23 -3.06
CA ALA A 73 -0.37 -15.60 -4.47
C ALA A 73 -0.81 -14.44 -5.38
N GLY A 74 -1.74 -13.61 -4.90
CA GLY A 74 -2.24 -12.44 -5.64
C GLY A 74 -1.19 -11.35 -5.78
N SER A 75 -0.39 -11.08 -4.74
CA SER A 75 0.64 -10.04 -4.77
C SER A 75 1.72 -10.38 -5.79
N ARG A 76 2.29 -11.59 -5.74
CA ARG A 76 3.32 -12.03 -6.71
C ARG A 76 2.83 -11.97 -8.15
N ARG A 77 1.59 -12.38 -8.42
CA ARG A 77 0.99 -12.25 -9.76
C ARG A 77 0.79 -10.79 -10.19
N ARG A 78 0.39 -9.89 -9.29
CA ARG A 78 0.25 -8.46 -9.60
C ARG A 78 1.60 -7.79 -9.89
N TRP A 79 2.66 -8.15 -9.16
CA TRP A 79 4.02 -7.71 -9.45
C TRP A 79 4.47 -8.13 -10.86
N GLN A 80 4.19 -9.38 -11.25
CA GLN A 80 4.58 -9.91 -12.56
C GLN A 80 3.80 -9.32 -13.74
N VAL A 81 2.63 -8.73 -13.52
CA VAL A 81 1.76 -8.21 -14.60
C VAL A 81 2.14 -6.79 -15.03
N PHE A 82 3.01 -6.08 -14.30
CA PHE A 82 3.35 -4.67 -14.59
C PHE A 82 4.83 -4.30 -14.88
N PRO A 83 5.67 -5.14 -15.54
CA PRO A 83 7.12 -4.88 -15.67
C PRO A 83 7.51 -3.50 -16.21
N LEU A 84 6.81 -3.02 -17.25
CA LEU A 84 7.21 -1.80 -17.98
C LEU A 84 7.17 -0.51 -17.15
N VAL A 85 6.30 -0.43 -16.15
CA VAL A 85 6.14 0.78 -15.31
C VAL A 85 7.15 0.78 -14.16
N TRP A 86 7.55 -0.40 -13.68
CA TRP A 86 8.53 -0.53 -12.61
C TRP A 86 9.94 -0.16 -13.07
N ASP A 87 10.31 -0.51 -14.31
CA ASP A 87 11.64 -0.20 -14.84
C ASP A 87 11.85 1.32 -15.02
N ALA A 88 10.76 2.08 -15.19
CA ALA A 88 10.80 3.53 -15.35
C ALA A 88 10.74 4.31 -14.01
N LEU A 89 10.29 3.67 -12.92
CA LEU A 89 10.02 4.33 -11.64
C LEU A 89 10.88 3.77 -10.52
N THR A 90 11.63 4.65 -9.85
CA THR A 90 12.26 4.31 -8.58
C THR A 90 11.15 4.00 -7.58
N THR A 91 11.10 2.74 -7.12
CA THR A 91 9.99 2.20 -6.33
C THR A 91 10.46 1.82 -4.93
N ASP A 92 9.75 2.32 -3.92
CA ASP A 92 9.88 1.92 -2.52
C ASP A 92 8.62 1.15 -2.07
N THR A 93 8.75 0.33 -1.04
CA THR A 93 7.68 -0.51 -0.53
C THR A 93 7.51 -0.31 0.97
N LEU A 94 6.29 0.04 1.38
CA LEU A 94 5.90 0.07 2.78
C LEU A 94 5.12 -1.19 3.12
N PHE A 95 5.59 -1.89 4.15
CA PHE A 95 4.92 -3.10 4.62
C PHE A 95 3.61 -2.77 5.34
N LEU A 96 2.66 -3.70 5.24
CA LEU A 96 1.42 -3.65 5.99
C LEU A 96 1.75 -3.68 7.50
N GLN A 97 1.27 -2.68 8.22
CA GLN A 97 1.49 -2.58 9.66
C GLN A 97 0.36 -3.29 10.43
N PRO A 98 0.68 -3.99 11.54
CA PRO A 98 -0.32 -4.70 12.36
C PRO A 98 -1.15 -3.76 13.24
N VAL A 99 -0.79 -2.48 13.30
CA VAL A 99 -1.47 -1.45 14.09
C VAL A 99 -1.95 -0.30 13.19
N ASN A 100 -2.97 0.43 13.65
CA ASN A 100 -3.43 1.62 12.96
C ASN A 100 -2.40 2.75 13.06
N MET A 101 -2.19 3.50 11.98
CA MET A 101 -1.23 4.60 11.89
C MET A 101 -1.78 5.88 12.53
N VAL A 102 -2.02 5.85 13.85
CA VAL A 102 -2.55 6.98 14.62
C VAL A 102 -1.55 7.38 15.70
N GLY A 103 -1.23 8.67 15.74
CA GLY A 103 -0.28 9.24 16.69
C GLY A 103 1.18 9.15 16.22
N VAL A 104 2.02 10.01 16.82
CA VAL A 104 3.42 10.19 16.39
C VAL A 104 4.23 8.89 16.56
N SER A 105 3.99 8.12 17.62
CA SER A 105 4.73 6.88 17.87
C SER A 105 4.51 5.84 16.77
N ALA A 106 3.27 5.65 16.30
CA ALA A 106 2.98 4.74 15.19
C ALA A 106 3.62 5.21 13.88
N LEU A 107 3.58 6.52 13.60
CA LEU A 107 4.19 7.12 12.40
C LEU A 107 5.72 7.03 12.40
N ARG A 108 6.37 7.06 13.58
CA ARG A 108 7.83 6.85 13.69
C ARG A 108 8.24 5.44 13.28
N GLY A 109 7.38 4.44 13.52
CA GLY A 109 7.63 3.05 13.11
C GLY A 109 7.34 2.77 11.63
N LEU A 110 6.55 3.61 10.95
CA LEU A 110 6.08 3.38 9.58
C LEU A 110 7.21 3.24 8.54
N LEU A 111 8.29 4.00 8.71
CA LEU A 111 9.42 4.03 7.76
C LEU A 111 10.53 3.04 8.13
N THR A 112 10.33 2.22 9.15
CA THR A 112 11.30 1.17 9.51
C THR A 112 11.18 0.05 8.48
N SER A 113 12.23 -0.15 7.68
CA SER A 113 12.26 -1.15 6.59
C SER A 113 12.26 -2.60 7.07
N GLN A 114 12.28 -2.84 8.38
CA GLN A 114 12.12 -4.17 8.92
C GLN A 114 10.63 -4.41 9.22
N PRO A 115 10.05 -5.53 8.76
CA PRO A 115 8.77 -5.96 9.30
C PRO A 115 9.00 -6.19 10.79
N GLU A 116 8.50 -5.29 11.63
CA GLU A 116 8.37 -5.59 13.06
C GLU A 116 7.51 -6.83 13.12
N THR A 117 8.15 -7.96 13.42
CA THR A 117 7.43 -9.17 13.76
C THR A 117 6.63 -8.77 14.98
N ALA A 118 5.30 -8.66 14.81
CA ALA A 118 4.44 -8.50 15.95
C ALA A 118 4.73 -9.70 16.84
N SER A 119 5.53 -9.49 17.89
CA SER A 119 5.50 -10.34 19.06
C SER A 119 4.10 -10.14 19.60
N PHE A 120 3.16 -10.94 19.10
CA PHE A 120 1.94 -11.23 19.80
C PHE A 120 2.40 -11.81 21.13
N ALA A 121 2.68 -10.93 22.11
CA ALA A 121 2.68 -11.30 23.50
C ALA A 121 1.41 -12.10 23.68
N GLU A 122 1.59 -13.38 24.03
CA GLU A 122 0.60 -14.44 24.01
C GLU A 122 -0.80 -13.87 23.96
N VAL A 123 -1.46 -13.99 22.80
CA VAL A 123 -2.91 -13.78 22.73
C VAL A 123 -3.47 -14.86 23.64
N SER A 124 -3.60 -14.52 24.92
CA SER A 124 -4.29 -15.29 25.94
C SER A 124 -5.58 -15.70 25.26
N ALA A 125 -5.69 -16.99 24.97
CA ALA A 125 -6.66 -17.58 24.07
C ALA A 125 -7.93 -16.72 24.06
N LEU A 126 -8.15 -15.96 22.97
CA LEU A 126 -9.34 -15.12 22.85
C LEU A 126 -10.51 -16.06 23.13
N GLN A 127 -11.11 -15.93 24.34
CA GLN A 127 -12.27 -16.70 24.69
C GLN A 127 -13.26 -16.37 23.61
N LYS A 128 -13.57 -17.37 22.76
CA LYS A 128 -14.57 -17.24 21.72
C LYS A 128 -15.81 -16.71 22.44
N PRO A 129 -16.22 -15.46 22.20
CA PRO A 129 -17.41 -14.94 22.87
C PRO A 129 -18.55 -15.90 22.50
N ALA A 130 -19.40 -16.23 23.47
CA ALA A 130 -20.55 -17.10 23.24
C ALA A 130 -21.59 -16.34 22.41
N ILE A 131 -21.25 -16.04 21.17
CA ILE A 131 -22.13 -15.45 20.18
C ILE A 131 -22.82 -16.58 19.43
N SER A 132 -24.13 -16.42 19.24
CA SER A 132 -24.95 -17.30 18.43
C SER A 132 -24.39 -17.41 17.01
N SER A 133 -24.68 -18.53 16.35
CA SER A 133 -24.31 -18.68 14.94
C SER A 133 -24.94 -17.58 14.08
N LEU A 134 -24.27 -17.20 12.98
CA LEU A 134 -24.79 -16.18 12.05
C LEU A 134 -26.19 -16.54 11.56
N SER A 135 -26.49 -17.82 11.34
CA SER A 135 -27.82 -18.31 10.98
C SER A 135 -28.87 -17.94 12.02
N ALA A 136 -28.59 -18.17 13.30
CA ALA A 136 -29.52 -17.85 14.38
C ALA A 136 -29.80 -16.34 14.52
N LEU A 137 -28.80 -15.49 14.23
CA LEU A 137 -28.97 -14.04 14.22
C LEU A 137 -29.77 -13.54 13.00
N VAL A 138 -29.66 -14.23 11.86
CA VAL A 138 -30.46 -13.93 10.66
C VAL A 138 -31.92 -14.30 10.89
N ASP A 139 -32.18 -15.44 11.54
CA ASP A 139 -33.53 -15.91 11.87
C ASP A 139 -34.24 -14.99 12.89
N GLU A 140 -33.50 -14.28 13.75
CA GLU A 140 -34.05 -13.31 14.71
C GLU A 140 -34.48 -11.98 14.05
N ILE A 141 -33.88 -11.63 12.91
CA ILE A 141 -34.13 -10.37 12.20
C ILE A 141 -35.18 -10.53 11.10
N ALA A 142 -35.41 -11.76 10.61
CA ALA A 142 -36.44 -12.03 9.62
C ALA A 142 -37.82 -12.19 10.31
N PRO A 143 -38.81 -11.31 10.02
CA PRO A 143 -40.17 -11.42 10.57
C PRO A 143 -40.97 -12.60 9.99
#